data_AF-A0A4R5QIY1-F1
#
_entry.id   AF-A0A4R5QIY1-F1
#
_cell.length_a   1.000
_cell.length_b   1.000
_cell.length_c   1.000
_cell.angle_alpha   90.00
_cell.angle_beta   90.00
_cell.angle_gamma   90.00
#
_symmetry.space_group_name_H-M   'P 1'
#
loop_
_entity.id
_entity.type
_entity.pdbx_description
1 polymer ?
#
loop_
_entity_poly.entity_id
_entity_poly.type
_entity_poly.pdbx_seq_one_letter_code
_entity_poly.pdbx_strand_id
1 'polypeptide(L)'
;MVRDADQRLRALMVAAALPEIREAEAPPGIAAVYAALREASGVPLVNLIHRHLATLPGVLPWVWQAIRPPLEDGRLAGARERLAAAVPLSPVSPLPESALTAAERADVAALVETYNRGNLTNLILLTALRRALEGVPAEPAPPPPAITPPGMLPMSPPLPKLADLPPALAAAVRALAARHGTVGVVPSLYLHLAHWPAIPPALPGWLGGALDPAAIATGRDATLRLAEREADALRPALALQGEVPNGHGTAVLAVLGSFTRQVIPAMVPIGLALRRALAQG
;
A
#
# COMPACT_ATOMS: atom_id res chain seq x y z
N MET A 1 -8.08 21.95 -17.09
CA MET A 1 -8.53 20.58 -17.45
C MET A 1 -7.43 19.75 -18.11
N VAL A 2 -6.77 20.22 -19.18
CA VAL A 2 -5.72 19.46 -19.90
C VAL A 2 -4.45 19.18 -19.06
N ARG A 3 -3.99 20.14 -18.23
CA ARG A 3 -2.80 19.95 -17.37
C ARG A 3 -2.97 18.90 -16.26
N ASP A 4 -4.19 18.73 -15.75
CA ASP A 4 -4.50 17.76 -14.68
C ASP A 4 -4.58 16.32 -15.23
N ALA A 5 -5.10 16.16 -16.46
CA ALA A 5 -5.07 14.88 -17.17
C ALA A 5 -3.65 14.43 -17.52
N ASP A 6 -2.79 15.35 -17.98
CA ASP A 6 -1.37 15.07 -18.27
C ASP A 6 -0.56 14.74 -17.01
N GLN A 7 -0.83 15.43 -15.90
CA GLN A 7 -0.16 15.18 -14.63
C GLN A 7 -0.61 13.85 -14.01
N ARG A 8 -1.89 13.49 -14.16
CA ARG A 8 -2.41 12.15 -13.84
C ARG A 8 -1.78 11.08 -14.72
N LEU A 9 -1.72 11.27 -16.04
CA LEU A 9 -1.13 10.30 -16.97
C LEU A 9 0.38 10.09 -16.71
N ARG A 10 1.12 11.15 -16.40
CA ARG A 10 2.53 11.06 -15.99
C ARG A 10 2.70 10.36 -14.63
N ALA A 11 1.87 10.67 -13.63
CA ALA A 11 1.92 9.97 -12.33
C ALA A 11 1.58 8.48 -12.43
N LEU A 12 0.76 8.10 -13.41
CA LEU A 12 0.32 6.73 -13.69
C LEU A 12 1.36 5.89 -14.45
N MET A 13 2.03 6.45 -15.47
CA MET A 13 3.12 5.77 -16.18
C MET A 13 4.34 5.49 -15.28
N VAL A 14 4.56 6.36 -14.29
CA VAL A 14 5.67 6.27 -13.35
C VAL A 14 5.59 4.96 -12.54
N ALA A 15 4.43 4.57 -11.99
CA ALA A 15 4.36 3.44 -11.05
C ALA A 15 4.62 2.05 -11.67
N ALA A 16 4.45 1.88 -12.99
CA ALA A 16 4.66 0.61 -13.68
C ALA A 16 6.11 0.40 -14.16
N ALA A 17 6.94 1.44 -14.14
CA ALA A 17 8.32 1.42 -14.63
C ALA A 17 9.29 2.16 -13.70
N LEU A 18 8.98 2.23 -12.39
CA LEU A 18 9.89 2.81 -11.42
C LEU A 18 11.18 1.98 -11.34
N PRO A 19 12.38 2.60 -11.47
CA PRO A 19 13.61 1.92 -11.12
C PRO A 19 13.54 1.51 -9.65
N GLU A 20 14.04 0.33 -9.32
CA GLU A 20 14.06 -0.18 -7.96
C GLU A 20 15.41 -0.83 -7.63
N ILE A 21 15.80 -0.81 -6.36
CA ILE A 21 16.83 -1.70 -5.83
C ILE A 21 16.11 -2.86 -5.13
N ARG A 22 16.17 -4.06 -5.71
CA ARG A 22 15.53 -5.24 -5.11
C ARG A 22 16.22 -5.64 -3.82
N GLU A 23 15.48 -6.33 -2.94
CA GLU A 23 16.00 -6.74 -1.63
C GLU A 23 17.27 -7.61 -1.76
N ALA A 24 17.33 -8.51 -2.74
CA ALA A 24 18.49 -9.37 -3.00
C ALA A 24 19.69 -8.63 -3.61
N GLU A 25 19.48 -7.44 -4.18
CA GLU A 25 20.48 -6.63 -4.86
C GLU A 25 20.93 -5.44 -4.00
N ALA A 26 20.35 -5.29 -2.80
CA ALA A 26 20.57 -4.14 -1.94
C ALA A 26 22.00 -4.11 -1.37
N PRO A 27 22.75 -3.01 -1.57
CA PRO A 27 24.03 -2.81 -0.88
C PRO A 27 23.86 -2.83 0.65
N PRO A 28 24.91 -3.14 1.43
CA PRO A 28 24.80 -3.36 2.88
C PRO A 28 24.03 -2.27 3.65
N GLY A 29 24.25 -1.00 3.35
CA GLY A 29 23.53 0.11 3.99
C GLY A 29 22.03 0.17 3.67
N ILE A 30 21.65 -0.15 2.43
CA ILE A 30 20.24 -0.22 2.02
C ILE A 30 19.58 -1.48 2.58
N ALA A 31 20.27 -2.62 2.56
CA ALA A 31 19.80 -3.87 3.13
C ALA A 31 19.50 -3.75 4.63
N ALA A 32 20.32 -2.99 5.38
CA ALA A 32 20.07 -2.70 6.79
C ALA A 32 18.77 -1.88 6.99
N VAL A 33 18.53 -0.86 6.16
CA VAL A 33 17.28 -0.09 6.23
C VAL A 33 16.06 -0.93 5.85
N TYR A 34 16.19 -1.80 4.83
CA TYR A 34 15.15 -2.76 4.47
C TYR A 34 14.82 -3.71 5.61
N ALA A 35 15.83 -4.27 6.29
CA ALA A 35 15.62 -5.13 7.44
C ALA A 35 14.88 -4.40 8.57
N ALA A 36 15.29 -3.16 8.89
CA ALA A 36 14.65 -2.34 9.91
C ALA A 36 13.19 -1.97 9.55
N LEU A 37 12.92 -1.64 8.28
CA LEU A 37 11.57 -1.38 7.77
C LEU A 37 10.66 -2.60 7.96
N ARG A 38 11.13 -3.80 7.62
CA ARG A 38 10.35 -5.04 7.79
C ARG A 38 10.05 -5.31 9.25
N GLU A 39 11.05 -5.20 10.11
CA GLU A 39 10.90 -5.41 11.56
C GLU A 39 9.88 -4.43 12.15
N ALA A 40 10.06 -3.13 11.92
CA ALA A 40 9.23 -2.10 12.52
C ALA A 40 7.79 -2.08 11.95
N SER A 41 7.62 -2.48 10.69
CA SER A 41 6.28 -2.57 10.08
C SER A 41 5.58 -3.92 10.33
N GLY A 42 6.32 -4.95 10.73
CA GLY A 42 5.84 -6.33 10.83
C GLY A 42 5.40 -6.91 9.47
N VAL A 43 5.99 -6.44 8.37
CA VAL A 43 5.70 -6.88 6.99
C VAL A 43 6.96 -7.57 6.43
N PRO A 44 6.89 -8.81 5.91
CA PRO A 44 8.06 -9.58 5.47
C PRO A 44 8.61 -9.15 4.11
N LEU A 45 8.10 -8.07 3.53
CA LEU A 45 8.45 -7.57 2.20
C LEU A 45 8.66 -6.06 2.26
N VAL A 46 9.62 -5.54 1.49
CA VAL A 46 9.81 -4.10 1.35
C VAL A 46 8.97 -3.60 0.18
N ASN A 47 8.02 -2.69 0.39
CA ASN A 47 7.16 -2.19 -0.70
C ASN A 47 7.95 -1.42 -1.78
N LEU A 48 7.45 -1.43 -3.02
CA LEU A 48 8.07 -0.79 -4.20
C LEU A 48 8.47 0.68 -3.96
N ILE A 49 7.66 1.46 -3.23
CA ILE A 49 7.98 2.86 -2.93
C ILE A 49 9.32 3.00 -2.20
N HIS A 50 9.59 2.18 -1.19
CA HIS A 50 10.87 2.18 -0.47
C HIS A 50 12.01 1.71 -1.38
N ARG A 51 11.75 0.70 -2.22
CA ARG A 51 12.74 0.20 -3.18
C ARG A 51 13.10 1.20 -4.27
N HIS A 52 12.14 2.02 -4.67
CA HIS A 52 12.37 3.12 -5.58
C HIS A 52 13.13 4.26 -4.89
N LEU A 53 12.75 4.64 -3.67
CA LEU A 53 13.48 5.67 -2.90
C LEU A 53 14.95 5.28 -2.66
N ALA A 54 15.26 3.98 -2.62
CA ALA A 54 16.64 3.47 -2.54
C ALA A 54 17.49 3.82 -3.78
N THR A 55 16.87 4.01 -4.94
CA THR A 55 17.57 4.39 -6.18
C THR A 55 18.04 5.84 -6.18
N LEU A 56 17.53 6.66 -5.26
CA LEU A 56 17.90 8.07 -5.10
C LEU A 56 18.96 8.19 -3.99
N PRO A 57 20.21 8.57 -4.30
CA PRO A 57 21.30 8.61 -3.34
C PRO A 57 20.93 9.36 -2.04
N GLY A 58 21.10 8.69 -0.90
CA GLY A 58 20.85 9.25 0.43
C GLY A 58 19.37 9.37 0.85
N VAL A 59 18.42 9.18 -0.08
CA VAL A 59 17.00 9.42 0.20
C VAL A 59 16.39 8.35 1.11
N LEU A 60 16.58 7.06 0.83
CA LEU A 60 15.98 6.01 1.67
C LEU A 60 16.43 6.10 3.15
N PRO A 61 17.72 6.24 3.48
CA PRO A 61 18.14 6.44 4.87
C PRO A 61 17.52 7.68 5.50
N TRP A 62 17.43 8.79 4.77
CA TRP A 62 16.79 10.02 5.25
C TRP A 62 15.29 9.81 5.52
N VAL A 63 14.57 9.16 4.60
CA VAL A 63 13.15 8.80 4.78
C VAL A 63 12.98 7.91 6.01
N TRP A 64 13.82 6.89 6.15
CA TRP A 64 13.79 6.00 7.31
C TRP A 64 13.96 6.75 8.64
N GLN A 65 14.95 7.64 8.73
CA GLN A 65 15.14 8.46 9.92
C GLN A 65 13.91 9.30 10.26
N ALA A 66 13.24 9.86 9.25
CA ALA A 66 12.05 10.67 9.44
C ALA A 66 10.85 9.84 9.94
N ILE A 67 10.64 8.63 9.40
CA ILE A 67 9.42 7.84 9.64
C ILE A 67 9.55 6.76 10.72
N ARG A 68 10.77 6.43 11.17
CA ARG A 68 10.97 5.36 12.17
C ARG A 68 10.27 5.58 13.52
N PRO A 69 10.21 6.79 14.12
CA PRO A 69 9.70 6.90 15.48
C PRO A 69 8.26 6.40 15.66
N PRO A 70 7.28 6.78 14.81
CA PRO A 70 5.90 6.28 14.94
C PRO A 70 5.73 4.79 14.63
N LEU A 71 6.70 4.15 13.94
CA LEU A 71 6.71 2.70 13.76
C LEU A 71 7.13 1.99 15.05
N GLU A 72 8.18 2.48 15.69
CA GLU A 72 8.80 1.88 16.89
C GLU A 72 7.97 2.14 18.16
N ASP A 73 7.32 3.31 18.27
CA ASP A 73 6.55 3.71 19.47
C ASP A 73 5.10 3.19 19.49
N GLY A 74 4.66 2.49 18.44
CA GLY A 74 3.33 1.90 18.35
C GLY A 74 2.20 2.84 17.90
N ARG A 75 2.45 4.14 17.70
CA ARG A 75 1.41 5.08 17.24
C ARG A 75 0.90 4.74 15.85
N LEU A 76 1.78 4.30 14.95
CA LEU A 76 1.34 3.88 13.63
C LEU A 76 0.45 2.63 13.70
N ALA A 77 0.69 1.72 14.65
CA ALA A 77 -0.18 0.57 14.84
C ALA A 77 -1.60 1.01 15.20
N GLY A 78 -1.77 1.95 16.14
CA GLY A 78 -3.08 2.51 16.46
C GLY A 78 -3.72 3.28 15.31
N ALA A 79 -2.94 4.06 14.56
CA ALA A 79 -3.43 4.79 13.39
C ALA A 79 -3.96 3.83 12.31
N ARG A 80 -3.30 2.68 12.09
CA ARG A 80 -3.76 1.64 11.16
C ARG A 80 -5.10 1.04 11.59
N GLU A 81 -5.27 0.75 12.88
CA GLU A 81 -6.54 0.23 13.40
C GLU A 81 -7.68 1.22 13.22
N ARG A 82 -7.46 2.50 13.57
CA ARG A 82 -8.46 3.56 13.36
C ARG A 82 -8.83 3.72 11.90
N LEU A 83 -7.84 3.79 11.01
CA LEU A 83 -8.09 3.94 9.58
C LEU A 83 -8.85 2.72 9.04
N ALA A 84 -8.39 1.51 9.33
CA ALA A 84 -9.01 0.28 8.85
C ALA A 84 -10.45 0.10 9.34
N ALA A 85 -10.76 0.56 10.56
CA ALA A 85 -12.13 0.54 11.10
C ALA A 85 -13.04 1.61 10.47
N ALA A 86 -12.47 2.74 10.03
CA ALA A 86 -13.23 3.88 9.52
C ALA A 86 -13.43 3.88 7.99
N VAL A 87 -12.64 3.11 7.22
CA VAL A 87 -12.82 3.02 5.76
C VAL A 87 -14.19 2.43 5.44
N PRO A 88 -15.04 3.15 4.68
CA PRO A 88 -16.33 2.60 4.27
C PRO A 88 -16.10 1.47 3.25
N LEU A 89 -16.69 0.31 3.52
CA LEU A 89 -16.63 -0.85 2.63
C LEU A 89 -18.00 -1.10 2.03
N SER A 90 -18.04 -1.35 0.71
CA SER A 90 -19.22 -1.95 0.09
C SER A 90 -19.54 -3.28 0.79
N PRO A 91 -20.83 -3.65 0.93
CA PRO A 91 -21.20 -4.96 1.44
C PRO A 91 -20.52 -6.06 0.63
N VAL A 92 -19.92 -7.01 1.34
CA VAL A 92 -19.35 -8.23 0.76
C VAL A 92 -20.01 -9.42 1.44
N SER A 93 -20.35 -10.43 0.65
CA SER A 93 -20.84 -11.70 1.17
C SER A 93 -19.67 -12.55 1.66
N PRO A 94 -19.88 -13.39 2.69
CA PRO A 94 -18.90 -14.41 3.04
C PRO A 94 -18.59 -15.33 1.85
N LEU A 95 -17.33 -15.75 1.72
CA LEU A 95 -16.98 -16.78 0.75
C LEU A 95 -17.54 -18.13 1.20
N PRO A 96 -18.21 -18.90 0.31
CA PRO A 96 -18.67 -20.24 0.67
C PRO A 96 -17.48 -21.13 1.04
N GLU A 97 -17.69 -22.09 1.95
CA GLU A 97 -16.63 -23.02 2.39
C GLU A 97 -15.97 -23.75 1.21
N SER A 98 -16.74 -24.03 0.15
CA SER A 98 -16.26 -24.68 -1.07
C SER A 98 -15.43 -23.79 -2.00
N ALA A 99 -15.35 -22.47 -1.76
CA ALA A 99 -14.59 -21.55 -2.62
C ALA A 99 -13.08 -21.79 -2.55
N LEU A 100 -12.58 -22.19 -1.37
CA LEU A 100 -11.17 -22.41 -1.07
C LEU A 100 -11.05 -23.55 -0.08
N THR A 101 -10.04 -24.40 -0.23
CA THR A 101 -9.68 -25.33 0.84
C THR A 101 -9.27 -24.56 2.11
N ALA A 102 -9.33 -25.20 3.27
CA ALA A 102 -8.94 -24.55 4.54
C ALA A 102 -7.49 -24.02 4.51
N ALA A 103 -6.58 -24.75 3.86
CA ALA A 103 -5.19 -24.33 3.69
C ALA A 103 -5.06 -23.10 2.78
N GLU A 104 -5.72 -23.10 1.62
CA GLU A 104 -5.71 -21.95 0.70
C GLU A 104 -6.33 -20.72 1.35
N ARG A 105 -7.44 -20.88 2.10
CA ARG A 105 -8.06 -19.77 2.83
C ARG A 105 -7.09 -19.14 3.82
N ALA A 106 -6.36 -19.96 4.58
CA ALA A 106 -5.37 -19.48 5.55
C ALA A 106 -4.22 -18.72 4.85
N ASP A 107 -3.66 -19.28 3.78
CA ASP A 107 -2.56 -18.66 3.04
C ASP A 107 -2.99 -17.34 2.36
N VAL A 108 -4.18 -17.33 1.75
CA VAL A 108 -4.74 -16.13 1.11
C VAL A 108 -5.05 -15.06 2.15
N ALA A 109 -5.59 -15.44 3.32
CA ALA A 109 -5.81 -14.49 4.42
C ALA A 109 -4.50 -13.87 4.92
N ALA A 110 -3.44 -14.68 5.08
CA ALA A 110 -2.12 -14.18 5.48
C ALA A 110 -1.51 -13.22 4.43
N LEU A 111 -1.66 -13.54 3.14
CA LEU A 111 -1.24 -12.66 2.05
C LEU A 111 -2.03 -11.34 2.04
N VAL A 112 -3.35 -11.41 2.17
CA VAL A 112 -4.22 -10.21 2.22
C VAL A 112 -3.84 -9.33 3.41
N GLU A 113 -3.55 -9.91 4.57
CA GLU A 113 -3.10 -9.16 5.74
C GLU A 113 -1.73 -8.50 5.53
N THR A 114 -0.80 -9.18 4.82
CA THR A 114 0.48 -8.59 4.40
C THR A 114 0.27 -7.31 3.59
N TYR A 115 -0.66 -7.34 2.64
CA TYR A 115 -1.01 -6.17 1.82
C TYR A 115 -1.75 -5.09 2.61
N ASN A 116 -2.72 -5.45 3.45
CA ASN A 116 -3.43 -4.49 4.29
C ASN A 116 -2.46 -3.76 5.21
N ARG A 117 -1.60 -4.50 5.91
CA ARG A 117 -0.59 -3.95 6.80
C ARG A 117 0.36 -3.02 6.06
N GLY A 118 0.97 -3.48 4.98
CA GLY A 118 1.91 -2.69 4.19
C GLY A 118 1.28 -1.45 3.57
N ASN A 119 0.07 -1.57 3.01
CA ASN A 119 -0.65 -0.45 2.41
C ASN A 119 -1.04 0.60 3.45
N LEU A 120 -1.61 0.20 4.58
CA LEU A 120 -2.00 1.15 5.64
C LEU A 120 -0.78 1.85 6.24
N THR A 121 0.29 1.11 6.52
CA THR A 121 1.59 1.65 6.98
C THR A 121 2.09 2.73 6.04
N ASN A 122 2.23 2.41 4.75
CA ASN A 122 2.77 3.34 3.77
C ASN A 122 1.83 4.50 3.48
N LEU A 123 0.53 4.25 3.45
CA LEU A 123 -0.46 5.30 3.20
C LEU A 123 -0.39 6.38 4.26
N ILE A 124 -0.39 6.02 5.55
CA ILE A 124 -0.41 6.99 6.65
C ILE A 124 0.95 7.70 6.76
N LEU A 125 2.04 6.95 6.90
CA LEU A 125 3.38 7.52 7.12
C LEU A 125 3.83 8.41 5.97
N LEU A 126 3.68 7.92 4.73
CA LEU A 126 4.18 8.64 3.58
C LEU A 126 3.27 9.81 3.21
N THR A 127 1.98 9.77 3.59
CA THR A 127 1.12 10.96 3.55
C THR A 127 1.59 12.01 4.55
N ALA A 128 1.96 11.61 5.77
CA ALA A 128 2.49 12.54 6.78
C ALA A 128 3.80 13.20 6.31
N LEU A 129 4.72 12.40 5.78
CA LEU A 129 5.98 12.89 5.20
C LEU A 129 5.73 13.81 4.01
N ARG A 130 4.86 13.42 3.06
CA ARG A 130 4.49 14.25 1.90
C ARG A 130 3.93 15.60 2.35
N ARG A 131 2.95 15.61 3.25
CA ARG A 131 2.29 16.84 3.69
C ARG A 131 3.24 17.75 4.47
N ALA A 132 4.20 17.18 5.23
CA ALA A 132 5.27 17.95 5.86
C ALA A 132 6.17 18.63 4.83
N LEU A 133 6.60 17.89 3.78
CA LEU A 133 7.42 18.41 2.70
C LEU A 133 6.69 19.44 1.81
N GLU A 134 5.39 19.28 1.61
CA GLU A 134 4.54 20.24 0.89
C GLU A 134 4.24 21.51 1.71
N GLY A 135 4.61 21.55 2.99
CA GLY A 135 4.30 22.68 3.88
C GLY A 135 2.81 22.85 4.15
N VAL A 136 2.01 21.78 3.97
CA VAL A 136 0.56 21.82 4.25
C VAL A 136 0.36 22.07 5.74
N PRO A 137 -0.42 23.08 6.16
CA PRO A 137 -0.73 23.29 7.58
C PRO A 137 -1.27 22.01 8.21
N ALA A 138 -0.76 21.65 9.39
CA ALA A 138 -1.28 20.50 10.11
C ALA A 138 -2.67 20.84 10.67
N GLU A 139 -3.66 20.01 10.37
CA GLU A 139 -4.96 20.14 11.04
C GLU A 139 -4.90 19.45 12.42
N PRO A 140 -5.49 20.05 13.47
CA PRO A 140 -5.57 19.41 14.77
C PRO A 140 -6.34 18.09 14.67
N ALA A 141 -5.68 17.00 15.06
CA ALA A 141 -6.27 15.67 15.13
C ALA A 141 -5.80 14.96 16.41
N PRO A 142 -6.64 14.12 17.03
CA PRO A 142 -6.25 13.40 18.24
C PRO A 142 -5.09 12.44 17.92
N PRO A 143 -4.05 12.37 18.79
CA PRO A 143 -2.94 11.47 18.55
C PRO A 143 -3.41 10.01 18.44
N PRO A 144 -2.74 9.17 17.64
CA PRO A 144 -3.00 7.74 17.64
C PRO A 144 -2.77 7.12 19.02
N PRO A 145 -3.59 6.13 19.42
CA PRO A 145 -3.21 5.31 20.56
C PRO A 145 -1.89 4.61 20.21
N ALA A 146 -0.94 4.62 21.14
CA ALA A 146 0.24 3.78 21.05
C ALA A 146 -0.17 2.38 21.49
N ILE A 147 -0.15 1.43 20.56
CA ILE A 147 -0.41 0.01 20.85
C ILE A 147 0.83 -0.79 20.47
N THR A 148 0.98 -1.97 21.06
CA THR A 148 2.10 -2.86 20.76
C THR A 148 2.20 -3.09 19.25
N PRO A 149 3.36 -2.79 18.62
CA PRO A 149 3.56 -3.11 17.22
C PRO A 149 3.31 -4.61 16.97
N PRO A 150 2.55 -4.98 15.92
CA PRO A 150 2.27 -6.38 15.66
C PRO A 150 3.54 -7.10 15.18
N GLY A 151 3.71 -8.35 15.62
CA GLY A 151 4.83 -9.19 15.18
C GLY A 151 4.85 -9.44 13.66
N MET A 152 5.99 -9.93 13.18
CA MET A 152 6.23 -10.25 11.77
C MET A 152 5.17 -11.19 11.20
N LEU A 153 4.59 -10.83 10.04
CA LEU A 153 3.69 -11.73 9.30
C LEU A 153 4.47 -12.87 8.63
N PRO A 154 3.81 -14.01 8.32
CA PRO A 154 4.41 -15.08 7.55
C PRO A 154 4.92 -14.60 6.19
N MET A 155 6.07 -15.12 5.77
CA MET A 155 6.62 -14.83 4.44
C MET A 155 5.61 -15.20 3.35
N SER A 156 5.41 -14.27 2.41
CA SER A 156 4.64 -14.54 1.20
C SER A 156 5.53 -15.14 0.11
N PRO A 157 4.99 -15.95 -0.81
CA PRO A 157 5.73 -16.40 -1.98
C PRO A 157 6.18 -15.20 -2.84
N PRO A 158 7.23 -15.38 -3.68
CA PRO A 158 7.71 -14.32 -4.57
C PRO A 158 6.60 -13.75 -5.47
N LEU A 159 6.66 -12.46 -5.80
CA LEU A 159 5.65 -11.82 -6.67
C LEU A 159 5.76 -12.38 -8.11
N PRO A 160 4.68 -12.96 -8.67
CA PRO A 160 4.68 -13.38 -10.06
C PRO A 160 4.87 -12.20 -11.01
N LYS A 161 5.60 -12.40 -12.10
CA LYS A 161 5.67 -11.42 -13.18
C LYS A 161 4.47 -11.61 -14.10
N LEU A 162 3.81 -10.52 -14.47
CA LEU A 162 2.66 -10.56 -15.37
C LEU A 162 2.95 -11.25 -16.71
N ALA A 163 4.17 -11.11 -17.23
CA ALA A 163 4.60 -11.71 -18.50
C ALA A 163 4.77 -13.24 -18.43
N ASP A 164 4.97 -13.77 -17.22
CA ASP A 164 5.19 -15.21 -17.00
C ASP A 164 3.87 -15.95 -16.71
N LEU A 165 2.75 -15.22 -16.56
CA LEU A 165 1.43 -15.80 -16.29
C LEU A 165 0.81 -16.40 -17.56
N PRO A 166 0.04 -17.51 -17.45
CA PRO A 166 -0.78 -18.00 -18.54
C PRO A 166 -1.69 -16.89 -19.11
N PRO A 167 -1.93 -16.83 -20.44
CA PRO A 167 -2.63 -15.70 -21.07
C PRO A 167 -3.99 -15.36 -20.44
N ALA A 168 -4.80 -16.37 -20.11
CA ALA A 168 -6.11 -16.19 -19.47
C ALA A 168 -6.00 -15.59 -18.05
N LEU A 169 -5.02 -16.06 -17.27
CA LEU A 169 -4.77 -15.55 -15.92
C LEU A 169 -4.23 -14.11 -15.95
N ALA A 170 -3.30 -13.83 -16.88
CA ALA A 170 -2.80 -12.48 -17.12
C ALA A 170 -3.94 -11.53 -17.54
N ALA A 171 -4.89 -12.00 -18.36
CA ALA A 171 -6.07 -11.23 -18.75
C ALA A 171 -6.98 -10.94 -17.54
N ALA A 172 -7.23 -11.92 -16.66
CA ALA A 172 -8.01 -11.72 -15.44
C ALA A 172 -7.36 -10.67 -14.50
N VAL A 173 -6.04 -10.76 -14.30
CA VAL A 173 -5.28 -9.78 -13.49
C VAL A 173 -5.36 -8.37 -14.11
N ARG A 174 -5.18 -8.25 -15.43
CA ARG A 174 -5.33 -6.96 -16.14
C ARG A 174 -6.76 -6.42 -16.04
N ALA A 175 -7.77 -7.28 -16.13
CA ALA A 175 -9.16 -6.90 -16.01
C ALA A 175 -9.47 -6.34 -14.61
N LEU A 176 -8.91 -6.93 -13.55
CA LEU A 176 -9.01 -6.39 -12.17
C LEU A 176 -8.31 -5.04 -12.04
N ALA A 177 -7.09 -4.92 -12.56
CA ALA A 177 -6.33 -3.67 -12.54
C ALA A 177 -7.06 -2.52 -13.27
N ALA A 178 -7.68 -2.81 -14.42
CA ALA A 178 -8.41 -1.82 -15.20
C ALA A 178 -9.58 -1.16 -14.45
N ARG A 179 -10.15 -1.83 -13.44
CA ARG A 179 -11.28 -1.32 -12.63
C ARG A 179 -10.90 -0.11 -11.77
N HIS A 180 -9.61 0.10 -11.54
CA HIS A 180 -9.08 1.23 -10.77
C HIS A 180 -8.96 2.51 -11.61
N GLY A 181 -9.17 2.44 -12.93
CA GLY A 181 -9.01 3.58 -13.85
C GLY A 181 -7.54 4.04 -14.01
N THR A 182 -6.60 3.36 -13.37
CA THR A 182 -5.16 3.64 -13.44
C THR A 182 -4.53 2.85 -14.58
N VAL A 183 -4.49 3.45 -15.77
CA VAL A 183 -3.91 2.80 -16.96
C VAL A 183 -2.43 2.46 -16.72
N GLY A 184 -2.06 1.20 -17.00
CA GLY A 184 -0.68 0.73 -16.97
C GLY A 184 -0.17 0.20 -15.63
N VAL A 185 -0.87 0.44 -14.52
CA VAL A 185 -0.47 -0.04 -13.19
C VAL A 185 -1.24 -1.30 -12.84
N VAL A 186 -0.52 -2.39 -12.56
CA VAL A 186 -1.11 -3.62 -12.01
C VAL A 186 -0.82 -3.68 -10.51
N PRO A 187 -1.83 -3.55 -9.63
CA PRO A 187 -1.63 -3.71 -8.20
C PRO A 187 -1.05 -5.07 -7.85
N SER A 188 0.02 -5.08 -7.05
CA SER A 188 0.77 -6.29 -6.71
C SER A 188 -0.09 -7.35 -6.01
N LEU A 189 -1.12 -6.96 -5.25
CA LEU A 189 -2.06 -7.91 -4.63
C LEU A 189 -2.71 -8.83 -5.67
N TYR A 190 -3.18 -8.29 -6.80
CA TYR A 190 -3.80 -9.12 -7.85
C TYR A 190 -2.81 -10.07 -8.51
N LEU A 191 -1.55 -9.64 -8.68
CA LEU A 191 -0.47 -10.49 -9.18
C LEU A 191 -0.11 -11.60 -8.18
N HIS A 192 -0.03 -11.30 -6.89
CA HIS A 192 0.27 -12.31 -5.87
C HIS A 192 -0.85 -13.34 -5.71
N LEU A 193 -2.12 -12.93 -5.86
CA LEU A 193 -3.24 -13.86 -5.87
C LEU A 193 -3.21 -14.83 -7.06
N ALA A 194 -2.39 -14.57 -8.10
CA ALA A 194 -2.20 -15.47 -9.23
C ALA A 194 -1.46 -16.78 -8.86
N HIS A 195 -0.89 -16.89 -7.66
CA HIS A 195 -0.42 -18.17 -7.11
C HIS A 195 -1.55 -19.20 -6.94
N TRP A 196 -2.79 -18.73 -6.82
CA TRP A 196 -4.00 -19.55 -6.87
C TRP A 196 -4.79 -19.19 -8.14
N PRO A 197 -4.56 -19.87 -9.27
CA PRO A 197 -5.08 -19.44 -10.58
C PRO A 197 -6.60 -19.26 -10.66
N ALA A 198 -7.36 -19.96 -9.80
CA ALA A 198 -8.82 -19.82 -9.71
C ALA A 198 -9.28 -18.51 -9.05
N ILE A 199 -8.44 -17.85 -8.25
CA ILE A 199 -8.84 -16.68 -7.45
C ILE A 199 -9.02 -15.42 -8.31
N PRO A 200 -8.03 -14.95 -9.12
CA PRO A 200 -8.21 -13.73 -9.89
C PRO A 200 -9.49 -13.68 -10.75
N PRO A 201 -9.88 -14.74 -11.49
CA PRO A 201 -11.14 -14.72 -12.22
C PRO A 201 -12.39 -14.81 -11.32
N ALA A 202 -12.30 -15.36 -10.10
CA ALA A 202 -13.42 -15.47 -9.17
C ALA A 202 -13.68 -14.17 -8.37
N LEU A 203 -12.67 -13.31 -8.21
CA LEU A 203 -12.76 -12.08 -7.42
C LEU A 203 -13.96 -11.17 -7.74
N PRO A 204 -14.36 -10.94 -9.00
CA PRO A 204 -15.57 -10.17 -9.31
C PRO A 204 -16.84 -10.75 -8.69
N GLY A 205 -16.97 -12.08 -8.66
CA GLY A 205 -18.11 -12.74 -8.01
C GLY A 205 -18.05 -12.66 -6.48
N TRP A 206 -16.85 -12.74 -5.91
CA TRP A 206 -16.62 -12.70 -4.47
C TRP A 206 -16.85 -11.32 -3.85
N LEU A 207 -16.31 -10.29 -4.51
CA LEU A 207 -16.33 -8.92 -3.97
C LEU A 207 -17.49 -8.10 -4.52
N GLY A 208 -18.15 -8.55 -5.59
CA GLY A 208 -19.33 -7.92 -6.18
C GLY A 208 -19.16 -6.42 -6.36
N GLY A 209 -20.05 -5.65 -5.71
CA GLY A 209 -20.05 -4.19 -5.76
C GLY A 209 -18.80 -3.51 -5.19
N ALA A 210 -17.97 -4.18 -4.39
CA ALA A 210 -16.69 -3.62 -3.93
C ALA A 210 -15.66 -3.48 -5.07
N LEU A 211 -15.83 -4.24 -6.16
CA LEU A 211 -15.03 -4.09 -7.38
C LEU A 211 -15.72 -3.21 -8.43
N ASP A 212 -16.88 -2.60 -8.16
CA ASP A 212 -17.44 -1.60 -9.08
C ASP A 212 -16.50 -0.39 -9.20
N PRO A 213 -16.17 0.10 -10.43
CA PRO A 213 -15.25 1.23 -10.58
C PRO A 213 -15.67 2.50 -9.84
N ALA A 214 -16.98 2.80 -9.73
CA ALA A 214 -17.46 3.96 -8.98
C ALA A 214 -17.34 3.75 -7.47
N ALA A 215 -17.58 2.53 -7.00
CA ALA A 215 -17.34 2.15 -5.60
C ALA A 215 -15.85 2.23 -5.24
N ILE A 216 -14.95 1.76 -6.11
CA ILE A 216 -13.49 1.89 -5.94
C ILE A 216 -13.10 3.36 -5.84
N ALA A 217 -13.59 4.22 -6.75
CA ALA A 217 -13.27 5.64 -6.74
C ALA A 217 -13.77 6.32 -5.44
N THR A 218 -14.99 6.02 -5.00
CA THR A 218 -15.56 6.56 -3.77
C THR A 218 -14.81 6.06 -2.52
N GLY A 219 -14.48 4.77 -2.48
CA GLY A 219 -13.69 4.16 -1.42
C GLY A 219 -12.28 4.75 -1.34
N ARG A 220 -11.64 4.99 -2.49
CA ARG A 220 -10.34 5.68 -2.57
C ARG A 220 -10.42 7.07 -1.98
N ASP A 221 -11.40 7.87 -2.40
CA ASP A 221 -11.51 9.26 -1.96
C ASP A 221 -11.81 9.36 -0.46
N ALA A 222 -12.64 8.45 0.08
CA ALA A 222 -12.88 8.33 1.52
C ALA A 222 -11.60 7.92 2.28
N THR A 223 -10.89 6.92 1.76
CA THR A 223 -9.63 6.43 2.33
C THR A 223 -8.57 7.52 2.34
N LEU A 224 -8.47 8.33 1.28
CA LEU A 224 -7.54 9.45 1.19
C LEU A 224 -7.81 10.48 2.29
N ARG A 225 -9.07 10.91 2.47
CA ARG A 225 -9.43 11.85 3.55
C ARG A 225 -9.12 11.30 4.94
N LEU A 226 -9.38 10.01 5.16
CA LEU A 226 -9.06 9.33 6.41
C LEU A 226 -7.55 9.28 6.66
N ALA A 227 -6.78 8.92 5.63
CA ALA A 227 -5.32 8.87 5.69
C ALA A 227 -4.71 10.24 5.96
N GLU A 228 -5.24 11.32 5.39
CA GLU A 228 -4.75 12.67 5.66
C GLU A 228 -4.98 13.09 7.12
N ARG A 229 -6.13 12.72 7.72
CA ARG A 229 -6.38 12.96 9.15
C ARG A 229 -5.43 12.17 10.05
N GLU A 230 -5.24 10.88 9.76
CA GLU A 230 -4.30 10.05 10.53
C GLU A 230 -2.85 10.52 10.34
N ALA A 231 -2.49 10.95 9.13
CA ALA A 231 -1.19 11.52 8.82
C ALA A 231 -0.94 12.82 9.58
N ASP A 232 -1.94 13.69 9.70
CA ASP A 232 -1.83 14.94 10.47
C ASP A 232 -1.69 14.68 11.97
N ALA A 233 -2.44 13.71 12.50
CA ALA A 233 -2.28 13.24 13.88
C ALA A 233 -0.89 12.64 14.15
N LEU A 234 -0.31 11.95 13.16
CA LEU A 234 0.99 11.29 13.29
C LEU A 234 2.19 12.20 13.03
N ARG A 235 1.99 13.29 12.27
CA ARG A 235 3.06 14.18 11.81
C ARG A 235 3.97 14.71 12.92
N PRO A 236 3.47 15.09 14.12
CA PRO A 236 4.33 15.54 15.22
C PRO A 236 5.33 14.47 15.71
N ALA A 237 5.08 13.19 15.44
CA ALA A 237 5.98 12.11 15.80
C ALA A 237 7.07 11.84 14.75
N LEU A 238 7.02 12.48 13.58
CA LEU A 238 8.08 12.35 12.57
C LEU A 238 9.36 13.04 13.04
N ALA A 239 10.52 12.39 12.82
CA ALA A 239 11.83 12.95 13.10
C ALA A 239 12.44 13.58 11.83
N LEU A 240 11.73 14.52 11.22
CA LEU A 240 12.20 15.18 10.00
C LEU A 240 13.41 16.07 10.30
N GLN A 241 14.52 15.86 9.58
CA GLN A 241 15.77 16.59 9.76
C GLN A 241 16.29 17.10 8.41
N GLY A 242 16.54 18.40 8.33
CA GLY A 242 17.08 19.04 7.12
C GLY A 242 16.17 18.88 5.88
N GLU A 243 16.76 19.13 4.72
CA GLU A 243 16.10 18.98 3.42
C GLU A 243 16.28 17.58 2.85
N VAL A 244 15.46 17.24 1.84
CA VAL A 244 15.64 15.99 1.08
C VAL A 244 17.04 15.98 0.43
N PRO A 245 17.85 14.93 0.64
CA PRO A 245 19.23 14.90 0.16
C PRO A 245 19.39 15.08 -1.35
N ASN A 246 20.54 15.63 -1.75
CA ASN A 246 21.03 15.70 -3.13
C ASN A 246 20.06 16.34 -4.13
N GLY A 247 19.20 17.25 -3.67
CA GLY A 247 18.22 17.93 -4.53
C GLY A 247 17.08 17.03 -5.03
N HIS A 248 16.87 15.87 -4.41
CA HIS A 248 15.83 14.92 -4.84
C HIS A 248 14.41 15.29 -4.39
N GLY A 249 14.20 16.46 -3.78
CA GLY A 249 12.90 16.87 -3.20
C GLY A 249 11.71 16.73 -4.17
N THR A 250 11.85 17.22 -5.40
CA THR A 250 10.79 17.12 -6.42
C THR A 250 10.48 15.66 -6.80
N ALA A 251 11.52 14.82 -6.95
CA ALA A 251 11.36 13.41 -7.28
C ALA A 251 10.68 12.63 -6.15
N VAL A 252 11.08 12.90 -4.89
CA VAL A 252 10.46 12.34 -3.70
C VAL A 252 8.99 12.74 -3.62
N LEU A 253 8.67 14.03 -3.72
CA LEU A 253 7.27 14.49 -3.70
C LEU A 253 6.43 13.86 -4.81
N ALA A 254 6.97 13.71 -6.02
CA ALA A 254 6.28 13.08 -7.14
C ALA A 254 5.94 11.61 -6.84
N VAL A 255 6.90 10.81 -6.35
CA VAL A 255 6.64 9.39 -6.03
C VAL A 255 5.71 9.26 -4.82
N LEU A 256 5.92 10.05 -3.75
CA LEU A 256 5.02 10.05 -2.60
C LEU A 256 3.59 10.40 -3.04
N GLY A 257 3.43 11.40 -3.91
CA GLY A 257 2.13 11.80 -4.47
C GLY A 257 1.44 10.68 -5.24
N SER A 258 2.15 9.98 -6.13
CA SER A 258 1.57 8.87 -6.91
C SER A 258 1.05 7.74 -5.99
N PHE A 259 1.86 7.29 -5.03
CA PHE A 259 1.45 6.20 -4.15
C PHE A 259 0.38 6.60 -3.13
N THR A 260 0.51 7.77 -2.50
CA THR A 260 -0.38 8.18 -1.40
C THR A 260 -1.70 8.79 -1.86
N ARG A 261 -1.78 9.33 -3.08
CA ARG A 261 -3.02 9.92 -3.62
C ARG A 261 -3.77 9.01 -4.58
N GLN A 262 -3.09 8.09 -5.26
CA GLN A 262 -3.70 7.27 -6.32
C GLN A 262 -3.65 5.77 -6.01
N VAL A 263 -2.45 5.20 -5.92
CA VAL A 263 -2.29 3.73 -5.95
C VAL A 263 -2.75 3.06 -4.65
N ILE A 264 -2.16 3.43 -3.52
CA ILE A 264 -2.44 2.79 -2.23
C ILE A 264 -3.88 3.03 -1.76
N PRO A 265 -4.44 4.26 -1.78
CA PRO A 265 -5.80 4.46 -1.27
C PRO A 265 -6.87 3.73 -2.08
N ALA A 266 -6.63 3.38 -3.35
CA ALA A 266 -7.56 2.58 -4.15
C ALA A 266 -7.54 1.09 -3.78
N MET A 267 -6.40 0.60 -3.28
CA MET A 267 -6.22 -0.81 -2.91
C MET A 267 -6.59 -1.12 -1.45
N VAL A 268 -6.56 -0.13 -0.55
CA VAL A 268 -6.93 -0.33 0.86
C VAL A 268 -8.38 -0.84 1.00
N PRO A 269 -9.42 -0.23 0.39
CA PRO A 269 -10.78 -0.77 0.46
C PRO A 269 -10.90 -2.20 -0.08
N ILE A 270 -10.16 -2.53 -1.15
CA ILE A 270 -10.17 -3.87 -1.74
C ILE A 270 -9.56 -4.90 -0.79
N GLY A 271 -8.40 -4.62 -0.20
CA GLY A 271 -7.75 -5.53 0.74
C GLY A 271 -8.57 -5.72 2.03
N LEU A 272 -9.23 -4.67 2.52
CA LEU A 272 -10.13 -4.76 3.67
C LEU A 272 -11.42 -5.53 3.35
N ALA A 273 -11.97 -5.36 2.15
CA ALA A 273 -13.11 -6.13 1.66
C ALA A 273 -12.78 -7.62 1.53
N LEU A 274 -11.60 -7.95 1.00
CA LEU A 274 -11.09 -9.34 0.93
C LEU A 274 -10.94 -9.95 2.33
N ARG A 275 -10.32 -9.22 3.26
CA ARG A 275 -10.19 -9.67 4.66
C ARG A 275 -11.55 -10.01 5.26
N ARG A 276 -12.56 -9.17 5.01
CA ARG A 276 -13.93 -9.40 5.49
C ARG A 276 -14.57 -10.63 4.84
N ALA A 277 -14.43 -10.82 3.53
CA ALA A 277 -14.99 -11.97 2.82
C ALA A 277 -14.36 -13.30 3.28
N LEU A 278 -13.05 -13.29 3.57
CA LEU A 278 -12.29 -14.47 4.03
C LEU A 278 -12.58 -14.86 5.49
N ALA A 279 -12.84 -13.88 6.36
CA ALA A 279 -13.04 -14.10 7.79
C ALA A 279 -14.46 -14.59 8.17
N GLN A 280 -15.42 -14.55 7.24
CA GLN A 280 -16.84 -14.80 7.54
C GLN A 280 -17.35 -16.18 7.12
N GLY A 281 -16.47 -17.12 6.76
CA GLY A 281 -16.85 -18.50 6.40
C GLY A 281 -15.70 -19.45 6.58
#